data_AF-A0A851ULW0-F1
#
_entry.id   AF-A0A851ULW0-F1
#
_cell.length_a   1.000
_cell.length_b   1.000
_cell.length_c   1.000
_cell.angle_alpha   90.00
_cell.angle_beta   90.00
_cell.angle_gamma   90.00
#
_symmetry.space_group_name_H-M   'P 1'
#
loop_
_entity.id
_entity.type
_entity.pdbx_description
1 polymer ?
#
loop_
_entity_poly.entity_id
_entity_poly.type
_entity_poly.pdbx_seq_one_letter_code
_entity_poly.pdbx_strand_id
1 'polypeptide(L)'
;EDAGDYKCVATNDVGMVERSLTLILQSPPVFTVEPLGTVLEASATAVLDCQAMGEPPPTIGWSRKGRPVLDDDRVTLLPNGSLRIAALQREDTSEYECVARNLLGSVLVTAPLVVQGGPARAKGSIIGNVNDVEFGIAFLNATVTDSPDSHTRVIQAKITNVPRIVGPAMRKLISILSPVYWTTAKEIGEAVNGFTLTDAVFKRETQVEFATGEILRMMHIARGLDTDGALLLDVVVSGHVLQLQSLTAGVLLQDYTEDYVQMGPGQLHAHSTHLFMADGVSIPYTWNHTITYDSSKGRMPFLVQTLQAASITTEYNPLEETMAFKIQASITRGIVLGLSRNQTVLVLLSADIDECESRDTCQHECRNNLGSFQCACPTGYRL
;
A
#
# COMPACT_ATOMS: atom_id res chain seq x y z
N GLU A 1 29.26 -45.23 11.75
CA GLU A 1 29.80 -46.12 12.80
C GLU A 1 31.32 -45.98 12.94
N ASP A 2 32.01 -45.42 11.94
CA ASP A 2 33.48 -45.23 11.95
C ASP A 2 33.95 -43.90 12.58
N ALA A 3 33.07 -43.08 13.15
CA ALA A 3 33.49 -41.86 13.86
C ALA A 3 34.00 -42.22 15.26
N GLY A 4 35.13 -41.65 15.69
CA GLY A 4 35.67 -41.90 17.02
C GLY A 4 37.16 -41.60 17.16
N ASP A 5 37.70 -41.86 18.35
CA ASP A 5 39.13 -41.72 18.63
C ASP A 5 39.87 -43.00 18.29
N TYR A 6 40.80 -42.90 17.34
CA TYR A 6 41.66 -43.98 16.91
C TYR A 6 43.05 -43.79 17.50
N LYS A 7 43.62 -44.88 18.01
CA LYS A 7 44.94 -44.89 18.63
C LYS A 7 45.85 -45.91 17.94
N CYS A 8 46.92 -45.42 17.35
CA CYS A 8 47.99 -46.28 16.85
C CYS A 8 48.96 -46.56 17.99
N VAL A 9 49.25 -47.84 18.22
CA VAL A 9 50.20 -48.29 19.24
C VAL A 9 51.26 -49.13 18.54
N ALA A 10 52.53 -48.75 18.69
CA ALA A 10 53.67 -49.51 18.18
C ALA A 10 54.53 -49.98 19.36
N THR A 11 54.87 -51.27 19.35
CA THR A 11 55.61 -51.93 20.43
C THR A 11 56.80 -52.71 19.87
N ASN A 12 57.90 -52.72 20.62
CA ASN A 12 59.03 -53.62 20.44
C ASN A 12 59.54 -54.12 21.80
N ASP A 13 60.59 -54.94 21.81
CA ASP A 13 61.15 -55.53 23.03
C ASP A 13 61.68 -54.51 24.06
N VAL A 14 61.77 -53.23 23.67
CA VAL A 14 62.34 -52.15 24.50
C VAL A 14 61.27 -51.16 24.97
N GLY A 15 60.10 -51.07 24.32
CA GLY A 15 59.03 -50.16 24.76
C GLY A 15 57.83 -50.03 23.82
N MET A 16 56.96 -49.09 24.18
CA MET A 16 55.69 -48.78 23.50
C MET A 16 55.61 -47.28 23.20
N VAL A 17 55.20 -46.94 21.97
CA VAL A 17 54.84 -45.57 21.58
C VAL A 17 53.42 -45.55 21.04
N GLU A 18 52.72 -44.44 21.25
CA GLU A 18 51.34 -44.30 20.84
C GLU A 18 51.04 -42.92 20.25
N ARG A 19 50.06 -42.88 19.35
CA ARG A 19 49.54 -41.64 18.75
C ARG A 19 48.03 -41.76 18.57
N SER A 20 47.29 -40.77 19.03
CA SER A 20 45.84 -40.69 18.87
C SER A 20 45.43 -39.71 17.77
N LEU A 21 44.29 -39.97 17.12
CA LEU A 21 43.62 -39.12 16.15
C LEU A 21 42.10 -39.27 16.30
N THR A 22 41.35 -38.19 16.12
CA THR A 22 39.89 -38.23 16.11
C THR A 22 39.40 -38.23 14.67
N LEU A 23 38.60 -39.24 14.29
CA LEU A 23 37.94 -39.31 12.98
C LEU A 23 36.53 -38.72 13.11
N ILE A 24 36.28 -37.61 12.42
CA ILE A 24 34.97 -36.95 12.32
C ILE A 24 34.35 -37.29 10.97
N LEU A 25 33.11 -37.77 10.97
CA LEU A 25 32.35 -38.01 9.74
C LEU A 25 31.75 -36.69 9.26
N GLN A 26 32.30 -36.20 8.15
CA GLN A 26 31.81 -35.01 7.49
C GLN A 26 30.54 -35.29 6.69
N SER A 27 29.64 -34.31 6.62
CA SER A 27 28.38 -34.41 5.90
C SER A 27 28.04 -33.10 5.19
N PRO A 28 27.42 -33.16 3.99
CA PRO A 28 26.93 -31.97 3.31
C PRO A 28 25.78 -31.33 4.08
N PRO A 29 25.48 -30.04 3.84
CA PRO A 29 24.40 -29.36 4.53
C PRO A 29 23.04 -29.95 4.15
N VAL A 30 22.14 -30.09 5.12
CA VAL A 30 20.76 -30.53 4.95
C VAL A 30 19.85 -29.59 5.74
N PHE A 31 18.79 -29.07 5.10
CA PHE A 31 17.82 -28.22 5.79
C PHE A 31 17.05 -29.00 6.86
N THR A 32 16.94 -28.41 8.04
CA THR A 32 16.10 -28.88 9.15
C THR A 32 14.82 -28.09 9.26
N VAL A 33 14.86 -26.82 8.83
CA VAL A 33 13.72 -25.92 8.72
C VAL A 33 13.85 -25.20 7.40
N GLU A 34 12.84 -25.37 6.54
CA GLU A 34 12.73 -24.66 5.27
C GLU A 34 11.78 -23.47 5.40
N PRO A 35 12.07 -22.34 4.72
CA PRO A 35 11.18 -21.18 4.74
C PRO A 35 9.89 -21.48 4.00
N LEU A 36 8.78 -20.96 4.53
CA LEU A 36 7.46 -21.09 3.92
C LEU A 36 7.09 -19.82 3.14
N GLY A 37 6.32 -20.00 2.07
CA GLY A 37 5.70 -18.89 1.35
C GLY A 37 4.81 -18.08 2.28
N THR A 38 5.08 -16.78 2.42
CA THR A 38 4.40 -15.92 3.40
C THR A 38 3.76 -14.73 2.69
N VAL A 39 2.49 -14.46 3.03
CA VAL A 39 1.77 -13.27 2.59
C VAL A 39 1.50 -12.40 3.81
N LEU A 40 2.06 -11.20 3.84
CA LEU A 40 1.94 -10.28 4.98
C LEU A 40 1.50 -8.89 4.53
N GLU A 41 0.92 -8.15 5.46
CA GLU A 41 0.54 -6.77 5.22
C GLU A 41 1.78 -5.86 5.17
N ALA A 42 1.72 -4.78 4.39
CA ALA A 42 2.69 -3.70 4.48
C ALA A 42 2.83 -3.21 5.94
N SER A 43 4.02 -2.73 6.32
CA SER A 43 4.41 -2.39 7.70
C SER A 43 4.55 -3.55 8.70
N ALA A 44 4.11 -4.77 8.37
CA ALA A 44 4.36 -5.93 9.22
C ALA A 44 5.86 -6.28 9.27
N THR A 45 6.23 -7.22 10.15
CA THR A 45 7.57 -7.80 10.19
C THR A 45 7.51 -9.23 9.65
N ALA A 46 8.28 -9.53 8.62
CA ALA A 46 8.48 -10.89 8.14
C ALA A 46 9.63 -11.57 8.89
N VAL A 47 9.47 -12.85 9.20
CA VAL A 47 10.55 -13.74 9.61
C VAL A 47 10.49 -14.96 8.69
N LEU A 48 11.48 -15.12 7.82
CA LEU A 48 11.63 -16.29 6.97
C LEU A 48 12.60 -17.25 7.65
N ASP A 49 12.06 -18.34 8.19
CA ASP A 49 12.86 -19.31 8.93
C ASP A 49 13.70 -20.20 8.02
N CYS A 50 14.98 -20.34 8.35
CA CYS A 50 15.84 -21.27 7.63
C CYS A 50 16.96 -21.78 8.52
N GLN A 51 17.03 -23.10 8.67
CA GLN A 51 18.03 -23.79 9.48
C GLN A 51 18.54 -25.00 8.74
N ALA A 52 19.84 -25.29 8.87
CA ALA A 52 20.47 -26.45 8.28
C ALA A 52 21.47 -27.08 9.25
N MET A 53 21.65 -28.39 9.13
CA MET A 53 22.67 -29.16 9.83
C MET A 53 23.70 -29.72 8.83
N GLY A 54 24.89 -30.04 9.31
CA GLY A 54 25.98 -30.60 8.51
C GLY A 54 27.26 -30.62 9.35
N GLU A 55 28.26 -31.38 8.91
CA GLU A 55 29.56 -31.47 9.58
C GLU A 55 30.69 -31.17 8.59
N PRO A 56 31.40 -30.03 8.72
CA PRO A 56 31.22 -28.98 9.72
C PRO A 56 29.89 -28.22 9.61
N PRO A 57 29.45 -27.52 10.70
CA PRO A 57 28.21 -26.76 10.71
C PRO A 57 28.11 -25.78 9.54
N PRO A 58 26.96 -25.76 8.82
CA PRO A 58 26.82 -24.90 7.65
C PRO A 58 26.57 -23.44 8.04
N THR A 59 27.10 -22.53 7.24
CA THR A 59 26.73 -21.11 7.27
C THR A 59 25.47 -20.89 6.44
N ILE A 60 24.48 -20.17 7.00
CA ILE A 60 23.26 -19.76 6.31
C ILE A 60 23.47 -18.37 5.72
N GLY A 61 23.07 -18.19 4.46
CA GLY A 61 23.01 -16.88 3.80
C GLY A 61 21.74 -16.74 2.98
N TRP A 62 21.29 -15.50 2.81
CA TRP A 62 20.09 -15.18 2.03
C TRP A 62 20.42 -14.44 0.75
N SER A 63 19.64 -14.73 -0.29
CA SER A 63 19.78 -14.18 -1.62
C SER A 63 18.41 -13.72 -2.12
N ARG A 64 18.40 -12.62 -2.87
CA ARG A 64 17.22 -12.03 -3.49
C ARG A 64 17.58 -11.62 -4.91
N LYS A 65 16.87 -12.16 -5.91
CA LYS A 65 17.12 -11.89 -7.34
C LYS A 65 18.61 -12.09 -7.72
N GLY A 66 19.22 -13.14 -7.17
CA GLY A 66 20.62 -13.48 -7.39
C GLY A 66 21.65 -12.58 -6.68
N ARG A 67 21.23 -11.68 -5.77
CA ARG A 67 22.12 -10.82 -4.98
C ARG A 67 22.03 -11.18 -3.50
N PRO A 68 23.15 -11.17 -2.76
CA PRO A 68 23.10 -11.42 -1.32
C PRO A 68 22.28 -10.33 -0.62
N VAL A 69 21.44 -10.75 0.31
CA VAL A 69 20.71 -9.85 1.22
C VAL A 69 21.68 -9.44 2.32
N LEU A 70 21.87 -8.14 2.49
CA LEU A 70 22.76 -7.56 3.50
C LEU A 70 21.94 -6.96 4.63
N ASP A 71 22.50 -6.95 5.84
CA ASP A 71 21.87 -6.28 6.97
C ASP A 71 21.78 -4.76 6.73
N ASP A 72 20.63 -4.19 7.08
CA ASP A 72 20.36 -2.76 7.08
C ASP A 72 19.43 -2.38 8.25
N ASP A 73 18.90 -1.15 8.26
CA ASP A 73 18.01 -0.68 9.33
C ASP A 73 16.71 -1.53 9.48
N ARG A 74 16.25 -2.19 8.41
CA ARG A 74 15.04 -3.02 8.38
C ARG A 74 15.34 -4.51 8.30
N VAL A 75 16.43 -4.90 7.66
CA VAL A 75 16.80 -6.28 7.35
C VAL A 75 17.86 -6.77 8.34
N THR A 76 17.60 -7.92 8.97
CA THR A 76 18.53 -8.52 9.93
C THR A 76 18.59 -10.03 9.76
N LEU A 77 19.80 -10.57 9.60
CA LEU A 77 20.04 -12.00 9.73
C LEU A 77 20.09 -12.41 11.21
N LEU A 78 19.17 -13.29 11.62
CA LEU A 78 19.08 -13.76 13.00
C LEU A 78 20.15 -14.84 13.29
N PRO A 79 20.55 -15.03 14.56
CA PRO A 79 21.59 -16.01 14.92
C PRO A 79 21.27 -17.46 14.53
N ASN A 80 19.99 -17.81 14.36
CA ASN A 80 19.54 -19.12 13.91
C ASN A 80 19.56 -19.28 12.38
N GLY A 81 19.96 -18.25 11.62
CA GLY A 81 19.95 -18.24 10.15
C GLY A 81 18.66 -17.70 9.51
N SER A 82 17.62 -17.41 10.30
CA SER A 82 16.37 -16.84 9.78
C SER A 82 16.55 -15.39 9.34
N LEU A 83 15.85 -14.99 8.28
CA LEU A 83 15.86 -13.61 7.79
C LEU A 83 14.69 -12.82 8.39
N ARG A 84 14.99 -11.73 9.10
CA ARG A 84 13.97 -10.80 9.61
C ARG A 84 13.94 -9.53 8.76
N ILE A 85 12.76 -9.16 8.27
CA ILE A 85 12.54 -7.90 7.54
C ILE A 85 11.45 -7.12 8.28
N ALA A 86 11.82 -6.02 8.93
CA ALA A 86 10.90 -5.12 9.62
C ALA A 86 10.30 -4.08 8.66
N ALA A 87 9.12 -3.56 9.01
CA ALA A 87 8.42 -2.52 8.26
C ALA A 87 8.35 -2.85 6.75
N LEU A 88 7.71 -3.97 6.42
CA LEU A 88 7.61 -4.47 5.05
C LEU A 88 7.10 -3.41 4.08
N GLN A 89 7.80 -3.29 2.96
CA GLN A 89 7.46 -2.44 1.82
C GLN A 89 7.02 -3.30 0.64
N ARG A 90 6.28 -2.73 -0.31
CA ARG A 90 5.81 -3.48 -1.48
C ARG A 90 6.99 -4.02 -2.29
N GLU A 91 8.05 -3.23 -2.37
CA GLU A 91 9.32 -3.59 -2.99
C GLU A 91 10.03 -4.74 -2.30
N ASP A 92 9.63 -5.19 -1.11
CA ASP A 92 10.19 -6.39 -0.48
C ASP A 92 9.58 -7.68 -1.08
N THR A 93 8.48 -7.58 -1.84
CA THR A 93 7.88 -8.71 -2.55
C THR A 93 8.89 -9.34 -3.50
N SER A 94 9.18 -10.63 -3.29
CA SER A 94 10.20 -11.36 -4.03
C SER A 94 10.15 -12.85 -3.73
N GLU A 95 10.76 -13.63 -4.60
CA GLU A 95 11.28 -14.94 -4.22
C GLU A 95 12.63 -14.74 -3.49
N TYR A 96 12.69 -15.20 -2.25
CA TYR A 96 13.89 -15.21 -1.42
C TYR A 96 14.49 -16.60 -1.41
N GLU A 97 15.82 -16.67 -1.41
CA GLU A 97 16.57 -17.92 -1.48
C GLU A 97 17.41 -18.05 -0.20
N CYS A 98 17.18 -19.13 0.55
CA CYS A 98 18.07 -19.50 1.64
C CYS A 98 19.12 -20.48 1.13
N VAL A 99 20.39 -20.20 1.45
CA VAL A 99 21.53 -21.01 1.02
C VAL A 99 22.31 -21.48 2.24
N ALA A 100 22.41 -22.79 2.43
CA ALA A 100 23.25 -23.40 3.46
C ALA A 100 24.54 -23.93 2.81
N ARG A 101 25.70 -23.58 3.38
CA ARG A 101 27.02 -23.94 2.83
C ARG A 101 27.98 -24.45 3.89
N ASN A 102 28.70 -25.53 3.59
CA ASN A 102 29.91 -25.94 4.32
C ASN A 102 30.98 -26.42 3.33
N LEU A 103 32.08 -27.02 3.82
CA LEU A 103 33.18 -27.46 2.94
C LEU A 103 32.83 -28.66 2.05
N LEU A 104 31.70 -29.32 2.27
CA LEU A 104 31.24 -30.51 1.54
C LEU A 104 30.23 -30.15 0.45
N GLY A 105 29.67 -28.94 0.47
CA GLY A 105 28.79 -28.46 -0.58
C GLY A 105 27.84 -27.35 -0.15
N SER A 106 26.84 -27.10 -0.99
CA SER A 106 25.80 -26.10 -0.76
C SER A 106 24.44 -26.61 -1.21
N VAL A 107 23.41 -26.31 -0.42
CA VAL A 107 22.00 -26.55 -0.77
C VAL A 107 21.23 -25.23 -0.72
N LEU A 108 20.16 -25.14 -1.51
CA LEU A 108 19.34 -23.94 -1.68
C LEU A 108 17.86 -24.31 -1.65
N VAL A 109 17.06 -23.47 -1.00
CA VAL A 109 15.59 -23.54 -0.98
C VAL A 109 15.01 -22.15 -1.21
N THR A 110 13.89 -22.05 -1.93
CA THR A 110 13.24 -20.78 -2.24
C THR A 110 11.90 -20.63 -1.52
N ALA A 111 11.56 -19.40 -1.13
CA ALA A 111 10.26 -19.07 -0.55
C ALA A 111 9.77 -17.70 -1.06
N PRO A 112 8.51 -17.58 -1.52
CA PRO A 112 7.94 -16.30 -1.88
C PRO A 112 7.55 -15.51 -0.62
N LEU A 113 7.93 -14.24 -0.58
CA LEU A 113 7.35 -13.25 0.32
C LEU A 113 6.50 -12.31 -0.52
N VAL A 114 5.22 -12.21 -0.20
CA VAL A 114 4.28 -11.29 -0.83
C VAL A 114 3.83 -10.27 0.21
N VAL A 115 4.10 -9.00 -0.08
CA VAL A 115 3.61 -7.88 0.73
C VAL A 115 2.35 -7.36 0.07
N GLN A 116 1.22 -7.48 0.77
CA GLN A 116 -0.10 -7.06 0.30
C GLN A 116 -0.70 -5.99 1.22
N GLY A 117 -1.80 -5.41 0.77
CA GLY A 117 -2.53 -4.40 1.53
C GLY A 117 -1.74 -3.11 1.79
N GLY A 118 -2.36 -2.22 2.57
CA GLY A 118 -1.86 -0.85 2.80
C GLY A 118 -1.37 -0.62 4.23
N PRO A 119 -0.87 0.58 4.54
CA PRO A 119 -0.41 0.93 5.88
C PRO A 119 -1.54 0.82 6.92
N ALA A 120 -1.23 0.22 8.07
CA ALA A 120 -2.19 0.05 9.18
C ALA A 120 -2.48 1.35 9.94
N ARG A 121 -1.69 2.40 9.70
CA ARG A 121 -1.79 3.71 10.35
C ARG A 121 -1.55 4.83 9.36
N ALA A 122 -2.15 5.98 9.60
CA ALA A 122 -1.81 7.22 8.94
C ALA A 122 -1.68 8.34 9.97
N LYS A 123 -0.75 9.27 9.74
CA LYS A 123 -0.60 10.48 10.55
C LYS A 123 -0.23 11.66 9.68
N GLY A 124 -0.56 12.85 10.16
CA GLY A 124 -0.50 14.01 9.30
C GLY A 124 -0.76 15.34 9.98
N SER A 125 -0.53 16.39 9.21
CA SER A 125 -0.86 17.76 9.58
C SER A 125 -1.91 18.33 8.65
N ILE A 126 -2.82 19.14 9.19
CA ILE A 126 -3.81 19.89 8.44
C ILE A 126 -3.63 21.36 8.82
N ILE A 127 -3.43 22.20 7.82
CA ILE A 127 -3.23 23.65 8.00
C ILE A 127 -4.09 24.43 7.02
N GLY A 128 -4.40 25.68 7.37
CA GLY A 128 -4.97 26.65 6.46
C GLY A 128 -6.19 27.38 7.03
N ASN A 129 -7.15 27.70 6.17
CA ASN A 129 -8.31 28.50 6.50
C ASN A 129 -9.61 27.85 6.06
N VAL A 130 -10.65 27.97 6.88
CA VAL A 130 -12.01 27.58 6.54
C VAL A 130 -12.94 28.67 7.02
N ASN A 131 -13.80 29.21 6.14
CA ASN A 131 -14.72 30.30 6.45
C ASN A 131 -14.01 31.52 7.09
N ASP A 132 -12.88 31.92 6.49
CA ASP A 132 -12.04 33.04 6.94
C ASP A 132 -11.43 32.87 8.35
N VAL A 133 -11.55 31.67 8.94
CA VAL A 133 -10.87 31.31 10.19
C VAL A 133 -9.61 30.54 9.84
N GLU A 134 -8.47 31.18 10.02
CA GLU A 134 -7.17 30.52 10.01
C GLU A 134 -6.98 29.75 11.31
N PHE A 135 -6.51 28.51 11.21
CA PHE A 135 -6.16 27.71 12.36
C PHE A 135 -4.72 27.23 12.27
N GLY A 136 -4.11 26.97 13.44
CA GLY A 136 -2.77 26.43 13.53
C GLY A 136 -2.68 24.99 12.98
N ILE A 137 -1.73 24.22 13.48
CA ILE A 137 -1.60 22.82 13.04
C ILE A 137 -2.67 21.96 13.73
N ALA A 138 -3.59 21.43 12.94
CA ALA A 138 -4.45 20.32 13.33
C ALA A 138 -3.76 18.99 13.00
N PHE A 139 -3.86 18.02 13.91
CA PHE A 139 -3.15 16.74 13.77
C PHE A 139 -4.10 15.63 13.39
N LEU A 140 -3.80 14.96 12.26
CA LEU A 140 -4.51 13.79 11.81
C LEU A 140 -3.82 12.53 12.36
N ASN A 141 -4.59 11.63 12.96
CA ASN A 141 -4.19 10.26 13.23
C ASN A 141 -5.29 9.31 12.78
N ALA A 142 -4.94 8.24 12.09
CA ALA A 142 -5.86 7.20 11.68
C ALA A 142 -5.30 5.80 11.91
N THR A 143 -6.20 4.88 12.24
CA THR A 143 -5.95 3.44 12.31
C THR A 143 -6.77 2.74 11.24
N VAL A 144 -6.20 1.69 10.67
CA VAL A 144 -6.80 0.89 9.61
C VAL A 144 -6.80 -0.56 10.04
N THR A 145 -7.96 -1.19 10.04
CA THR A 145 -8.14 -2.60 10.38
C THR A 145 -8.98 -3.31 9.32
N ASP A 146 -8.86 -4.62 9.17
CA ASP A 146 -9.84 -5.37 8.38
C ASP A 146 -11.22 -5.31 9.07
N SER A 147 -12.28 -5.31 8.27
CA SER A 147 -13.64 -5.49 8.77
C SER A 147 -13.86 -6.94 9.24
N PRO A 148 -14.82 -7.20 10.13
CA PRO A 148 -15.13 -8.56 10.58
C PRO A 148 -15.56 -9.50 9.45
N ASP A 149 -16.24 -8.97 8.42
CA ASP A 149 -16.62 -9.70 7.22
C ASP A 149 -15.50 -9.78 6.16
N SER A 150 -14.34 -9.14 6.41
CA SER A 150 -13.13 -9.13 5.58
C SER A 150 -13.28 -8.55 4.15
N HIS A 151 -14.42 -7.95 3.80
CA HIS A 151 -14.65 -7.37 2.47
C HIS A 151 -14.29 -5.88 2.39
N THR A 152 -14.11 -5.22 3.53
CA THR A 152 -13.75 -3.81 3.60
C THR A 152 -12.62 -3.59 4.61
N ARG A 153 -11.98 -2.44 4.52
CA ARG A 153 -11.07 -1.93 5.55
C ARG A 153 -11.82 -0.89 6.35
N VAL A 154 -11.73 -0.94 7.67
CA VAL A 154 -12.29 0.05 8.59
C VAL A 154 -11.21 1.09 8.89
N ILE A 155 -11.49 2.35 8.57
CA ILE A 155 -10.64 3.50 8.85
C ILE A 155 -11.28 4.28 9.99
N GLN A 156 -10.54 4.44 11.09
CA GLN A 156 -10.91 5.30 12.20
C GLN A 156 -9.92 6.44 12.30
N ALA A 157 -10.37 7.67 12.09
CA ALA A 157 -9.52 8.85 12.09
C ALA A 157 -9.95 9.84 13.19
N LYS A 158 -8.97 10.48 13.82
CA LYS A 158 -9.14 11.59 14.76
C LYS A 158 -8.31 12.77 14.27
N ILE A 159 -8.95 13.93 14.15
CA ILE A 159 -8.30 15.20 13.91
C ILE A 159 -8.40 16.04 15.18
N THR A 160 -7.27 16.44 15.75
CA THR A 160 -7.20 17.25 16.97
C THR A 160 -6.85 18.70 16.65
N ASN A 161 -7.09 19.60 17.60
CA ASN A 161 -6.89 21.05 17.47
C ASN A 161 -7.77 21.67 16.37
N VAL A 162 -9.00 21.19 16.23
CA VAL A 162 -9.98 21.77 15.30
C VAL A 162 -10.73 22.90 16.03
N PRO A 163 -10.67 24.16 15.56
CA PRO A 163 -11.30 25.26 16.27
C PRO A 163 -12.81 25.11 16.39
N ARG A 164 -13.37 25.51 17.54
CA ARG A 164 -14.81 25.45 17.84
C ARG A 164 -15.70 26.16 16.83
N ILE A 165 -15.20 27.22 16.21
CA ILE A 165 -15.94 28.02 15.23
C ILE A 165 -16.17 27.23 13.93
N VAL A 166 -15.18 26.43 13.50
CA VAL A 166 -15.23 25.70 12.22
C VAL A 166 -15.57 24.23 12.39
N GLY A 167 -15.31 23.63 13.56
CA GLY A 167 -15.51 22.20 13.83
C GLY A 167 -16.89 21.65 13.42
N PRO A 168 -18.01 22.30 13.80
CA PRO A 168 -19.35 21.84 13.39
C PRO A 168 -19.53 21.79 11.88
N ALA A 169 -18.93 22.75 11.15
CA ALA A 169 -18.97 22.79 9.69
C ALA A 169 -18.01 21.78 9.05
N MET A 170 -16.83 21.54 9.64
CA MET A 170 -15.84 20.59 9.14
C MET A 170 -16.31 19.13 9.17
N ARG A 171 -17.33 18.78 9.97
CA ARG A 171 -17.93 17.43 10.01
C ARG A 171 -18.35 16.88 8.64
N LYS A 172 -18.75 17.74 7.69
CA LYS A 172 -19.14 17.30 6.34
C LYS A 172 -17.95 17.13 5.37
N LEU A 173 -16.74 17.50 5.78
CA LEU A 173 -15.53 17.45 4.97
C LEU A 173 -14.80 16.11 5.08
N ILE A 174 -15.53 15.01 4.85
CA ILE A 174 -14.93 13.67 4.81
C ILE A 174 -13.87 13.56 3.71
N SER A 175 -13.91 14.43 2.71
CA SER A 175 -12.91 14.57 1.64
C SER A 175 -11.49 14.87 2.14
N ILE A 176 -11.31 15.41 3.37
CA ILE A 176 -9.99 15.53 4.02
C ILE A 176 -9.33 14.15 4.19
N LEU A 177 -10.13 13.11 4.43
CA LEU A 177 -9.65 11.74 4.62
C LEU A 177 -9.59 10.93 3.32
N SER A 178 -9.96 11.54 2.20
CA SER A 178 -9.99 10.87 0.90
C SER A 178 -8.69 10.24 0.45
N PRO A 179 -7.51 10.84 0.70
CA PRO A 179 -6.25 10.13 0.48
C PRO A 179 -6.13 8.88 1.33
N VAL A 180 -6.49 8.94 2.62
CA VAL A 180 -6.28 7.83 3.56
C VAL A 180 -7.13 6.63 3.15
N TYR A 181 -8.45 6.79 3.04
CA TYR A 181 -9.32 5.65 2.77
C TYR A 181 -9.15 5.11 1.34
N TRP A 182 -8.74 5.93 0.37
CA TRP A 182 -8.38 5.46 -0.97
C TRP A 182 -7.06 4.68 -0.97
N THR A 183 -6.05 5.16 -0.25
CA THR A 183 -4.74 4.50 -0.12
C THR A 183 -4.86 3.17 0.60
N THR A 184 -5.78 3.04 1.55
CA THR A 184 -5.88 1.84 2.40
C THR A 184 -7.13 1.00 2.15
N ALA A 185 -7.87 1.28 1.08
CA ALA A 185 -9.07 0.53 0.71
C ALA A 185 -8.77 -0.97 0.55
N LYS A 186 -9.71 -1.82 0.92
CA LYS A 186 -9.62 -3.26 0.64
C LYS A 186 -9.65 -3.48 -0.87
N GLU A 187 -8.59 -4.08 -1.41
CA GLU A 187 -8.51 -4.48 -2.81
C GLU A 187 -9.38 -5.71 -3.06
N ILE A 188 -10.26 -5.64 -4.07
CA ILE A 188 -11.14 -6.72 -4.47
C ILE A 188 -10.84 -7.13 -5.92
N GLY A 189 -10.55 -8.41 -6.13
CA GLY A 189 -10.10 -8.91 -7.42
C GLY A 189 -8.71 -8.40 -7.76
N GLU A 190 -8.52 -7.92 -8.98
CA GLU A 190 -7.24 -7.35 -9.42
C GLU A 190 -7.17 -5.82 -9.24
N ALA A 191 -8.18 -5.19 -8.64
CA ALA A 191 -8.19 -3.75 -8.43
C ALA A 191 -7.13 -3.35 -7.40
N VAL A 192 -6.47 -2.21 -7.62
CA VAL A 192 -5.39 -1.72 -6.75
C VAL A 192 -5.78 -0.45 -6.02
N ASN A 193 -5.50 -0.36 -4.73
CA ASN A 193 -5.72 0.85 -3.95
C ASN A 193 -4.60 1.88 -4.17
N GLY A 194 -4.70 3.02 -3.50
CA GLY A 194 -3.70 4.08 -3.66
C GLY A 194 -2.32 3.72 -3.14
N PHE A 195 -2.20 2.86 -2.12
CA PHE A 195 -0.89 2.41 -1.64
C PHE A 195 -0.21 1.57 -2.71
N THR A 196 -0.89 0.53 -3.17
CA THR A 196 -0.41 -0.38 -4.20
C THR A 196 -0.05 0.38 -5.47
N LEU A 197 -0.84 1.35 -5.90
CA LEU A 197 -0.56 2.11 -7.13
C LEU A 197 0.66 3.05 -7.01
N THR A 198 0.88 3.66 -5.83
CA THR A 198 1.77 4.84 -5.71
C THR A 198 2.88 4.68 -4.68
N ASP A 199 2.94 3.55 -3.99
CA ASP A 199 3.75 3.32 -2.78
C ASP A 199 3.57 4.44 -1.74
N ALA A 200 2.32 4.90 -1.60
CA ALA A 200 1.91 6.00 -0.73
C ALA A 200 2.59 7.36 -1.03
N VAL A 201 3.17 7.55 -2.20
CA VAL A 201 3.77 8.82 -2.65
C VAL A 201 2.93 9.43 -3.76
N PHE A 202 2.12 10.43 -3.44
CA PHE A 202 1.26 11.11 -4.39
C PHE A 202 0.84 12.50 -3.90
N LYS A 203 0.41 13.33 -4.84
CA LYS A 203 -0.25 14.62 -4.57
C LYS A 203 -1.69 14.56 -5.05
N ARG A 204 -2.65 14.98 -4.22
CA ARG A 204 -4.08 15.06 -4.57
C ARG A 204 -4.61 16.47 -4.37
N GLU A 205 -5.05 17.08 -5.45
CA GLU A 205 -5.79 18.34 -5.44
C GLU A 205 -7.29 18.04 -5.45
N THR A 206 -8.02 18.60 -4.49
CA THR A 206 -9.45 18.40 -4.32
C THR A 206 -10.14 19.75 -4.28
N GLN A 207 -11.13 19.95 -5.15
CA GLN A 207 -12.10 21.03 -5.05
C GLN A 207 -13.44 20.45 -4.60
N VAL A 208 -14.01 21.03 -3.54
CA VAL A 208 -15.37 20.75 -3.06
C VAL A 208 -16.22 21.97 -3.36
N GLU A 209 -17.34 21.76 -4.04
CA GLU A 209 -18.31 22.80 -4.38
C GLU A 209 -19.66 22.45 -3.78
N PHE A 210 -20.20 23.33 -2.95
CA PHE A 210 -21.52 23.16 -2.35
C PHE A 210 -22.59 23.66 -3.33
N ALA A 211 -23.77 23.06 -3.33
CA ALA A 211 -24.89 23.54 -4.17
C ALA A 211 -25.31 25.00 -3.88
N THR A 212 -24.90 25.53 -2.74
CA THR A 212 -25.08 26.92 -2.30
C THR A 212 -24.02 27.90 -2.84
N GLY A 213 -22.99 27.39 -3.53
CA GLY A 213 -21.98 28.18 -4.25
C GLY A 213 -20.64 28.35 -3.53
N GLU A 214 -20.51 27.91 -2.27
CA GLU A 214 -19.23 27.92 -1.56
C GLU A 214 -18.26 26.90 -2.16
N ILE A 215 -16.97 27.27 -2.18
CA ILE A 215 -15.91 26.44 -2.74
C ILE A 215 -14.80 26.28 -1.70
N LEU A 216 -14.39 25.04 -1.48
CA LEU A 216 -13.25 24.67 -0.66
C LEU A 216 -12.21 23.95 -1.51
N ARG A 217 -10.95 24.33 -1.37
CA ARG A 217 -9.82 23.68 -2.03
C ARG A 217 -8.93 23.00 -1.00
N MET A 218 -8.48 21.79 -1.31
CA MET A 218 -7.56 21.02 -0.49
C MET A 218 -6.42 20.48 -1.34
N MET A 219 -5.20 20.61 -0.83
CA MET A 219 -4.02 19.97 -1.40
C MET A 219 -3.51 18.96 -0.40
N HIS A 220 -3.49 17.69 -0.79
CA HIS A 220 -2.97 16.59 0.01
C HIS A 220 -1.63 16.15 -0.58
N ILE A 221 -0.64 15.96 0.30
CA ILE A 221 0.71 15.52 -0.06
C ILE A 221 1.00 14.28 0.78
N ALA A 222 0.99 13.12 0.13
CA ALA A 222 1.39 11.86 0.73
C ALA A 222 2.87 11.62 0.46
N ARG A 223 3.66 11.40 1.52
CA ARG A 223 5.14 11.35 1.47
C ARG A 223 5.70 9.93 1.61
N GLY A 224 4.87 8.92 1.44
CA GLY A 224 5.21 7.52 1.73
C GLY A 224 4.95 7.15 3.18
N LEU A 225 5.68 6.15 3.66
CA LEU A 225 5.58 5.63 5.02
C LEU A 225 6.73 6.14 5.89
N ASP A 226 6.48 6.32 7.18
CA ASP A 226 7.55 6.55 8.15
C ASP A 226 8.23 5.25 8.60
N THR A 227 9.17 5.36 9.56
CA THR A 227 9.91 4.22 10.11
C THR A 227 9.02 3.19 10.82
N ASP A 228 7.85 3.62 11.30
CA ASP A 228 6.87 2.77 11.97
C ASP A 228 5.81 2.23 10.97
N GLY A 229 5.99 2.49 9.67
CA GLY A 229 5.09 2.09 8.60
C GLY A 229 3.78 2.87 8.53
N ALA A 230 3.68 4.02 9.18
CA ALA A 230 2.51 4.90 9.10
C ALA A 230 2.58 5.78 7.85
N LEU A 231 1.46 5.89 7.13
CA LEU A 231 1.28 6.83 6.02
C LEU A 231 1.46 8.28 6.51
N LEU A 232 2.36 9.02 5.87
CA LEU A 232 2.56 10.45 6.12
C LEU A 232 1.73 11.28 5.16
N LEU A 233 0.79 12.07 5.69
CA LEU A 233 -0.13 12.89 4.91
C LEU A 233 -0.16 14.34 5.41
N ASP A 234 0.21 15.30 4.57
CA ASP A 234 0.04 16.72 4.86
C ASP A 234 -1.10 17.31 4.03
N VAL A 235 -1.94 18.13 4.65
CA VAL A 235 -3.14 18.71 4.03
C VAL A 235 -3.12 20.22 4.20
N VAL A 236 -3.26 20.93 3.09
CA VAL A 236 -3.50 22.37 3.06
C VAL A 236 -4.93 22.60 2.63
N VAL A 237 -5.72 23.30 3.44
CA VAL A 237 -7.13 23.60 3.17
C VAL A 237 -7.37 25.10 3.08
N SER A 238 -8.15 25.54 2.10
CA SER A 238 -8.54 26.95 1.97
C SER A 238 -9.88 27.11 1.28
N GLY A 239 -10.69 28.03 1.80
CA GLY A 239 -11.95 28.46 1.18
C GLY A 239 -13.13 28.41 2.14
N HIS A 240 -14.31 28.25 1.56
CA HIS A 240 -15.58 28.39 2.27
C HIS A 240 -16.37 27.10 2.22
N VAL A 241 -17.08 26.84 3.31
CA VAL A 241 -18.00 25.71 3.44
C VAL A 241 -19.33 26.23 3.94
N LEU A 242 -20.41 25.59 3.50
CA LEU A 242 -21.76 25.95 3.94
C LEU A 242 -21.83 26.03 5.47
N GLN A 243 -22.21 27.17 6.01
CA GLN A 243 -22.41 27.31 7.45
C GLN A 243 -23.74 26.66 7.87
N LEU A 244 -23.70 25.89 8.95
CA LEU A 244 -24.92 25.28 9.50
C LEU A 244 -25.66 26.33 10.33
N GLN A 245 -26.98 26.42 10.16
CA GLN A 245 -27.81 27.35 10.92
C GLN A 245 -27.78 27.06 12.42
N SER A 246 -27.61 25.78 12.79
CA SER A 246 -27.37 25.35 14.16
C SER A 246 -25.99 24.69 14.32
N LEU A 247 -25.23 25.12 15.33
CA LEU A 247 -23.97 24.49 15.72
C LEU A 247 -24.18 23.07 16.29
N THR A 248 -25.40 22.74 16.72
CA THR A 248 -25.80 21.41 17.20
C THR A 248 -26.51 20.56 16.14
N ALA A 249 -26.68 21.09 14.92
CA ALA A 249 -27.28 20.36 13.80
C ALA A 249 -26.66 18.97 13.65
N GLY A 250 -27.48 17.94 13.52
CA GLY A 250 -27.01 16.61 13.15
C GLY A 250 -26.49 16.64 11.72
N VAL A 251 -25.22 16.30 11.50
CA VAL A 251 -24.67 16.10 10.15
C VAL A 251 -24.57 14.60 9.92
N LEU A 252 -25.28 14.10 8.91
CA LEU A 252 -25.16 12.70 8.48
C LEU A 252 -24.58 12.64 7.08
N LEU A 253 -23.47 11.93 6.95
CA LEU A 253 -22.86 11.62 5.67
C LEU A 253 -23.51 10.35 5.11
N GLN A 254 -23.86 10.37 3.82
CA GLN A 254 -24.39 9.19 3.14
C GLN A 254 -23.25 8.33 2.60
N ASP A 255 -23.50 7.02 2.50
CA ASP A 255 -22.60 6.10 1.80
C ASP A 255 -22.54 6.46 0.31
N TYR A 256 -21.39 6.25 -0.32
CA TYR A 256 -21.19 6.62 -1.71
C TYR A 256 -20.17 5.73 -2.42
N THR A 257 -20.18 5.83 -3.75
CA THR A 257 -19.14 5.30 -4.62
C THR A 257 -18.49 6.44 -5.39
N GLU A 258 -17.22 6.28 -5.73
CA GLU A 258 -16.45 7.24 -6.51
C GLU A 258 -15.59 6.52 -7.54
N ASP A 259 -15.71 6.93 -8.80
CA ASP A 259 -14.96 6.36 -9.91
C ASP A 259 -13.67 7.15 -10.14
N TYR A 260 -12.54 6.46 -9.99
CA TYR A 260 -11.23 6.98 -10.31
C TYR A 260 -10.86 6.55 -11.73
N VAL A 261 -10.59 7.52 -12.60
CA VAL A 261 -10.28 7.32 -14.02
C VAL A 261 -8.81 7.63 -14.28
N GLN A 262 -8.09 6.72 -14.95
CA GLN A 262 -6.71 6.97 -15.39
C GLN A 262 -6.74 7.94 -16.59
N MET A 263 -6.17 9.13 -16.43
CA MET A 263 -6.14 10.15 -17.49
C MET A 263 -4.86 10.10 -18.33
N GLY A 264 -3.78 9.57 -17.76
CA GLY A 264 -2.47 9.46 -18.39
C GLY A 264 -1.44 8.88 -17.42
N PRO A 265 -0.17 8.69 -17.83
CA PRO A 265 0.86 8.16 -16.94
C PRO A 265 0.97 8.98 -15.66
N GLY A 266 0.85 8.34 -14.50
CA GLY A 266 0.96 9.01 -13.20
C GLY A 266 -0.20 9.97 -12.87
N GLN A 267 -1.32 9.94 -13.58
CA GLN A 267 -2.44 10.88 -13.37
C GLN A 267 -3.81 10.20 -13.30
N LEU A 268 -4.56 10.48 -12.22
CA LEU A 268 -5.96 10.08 -12.06
C LEU A 268 -6.87 11.29 -11.89
N HIS A 269 -8.11 11.12 -12.30
CA HIS A 269 -9.19 12.07 -12.09
C HIS A 269 -10.42 11.37 -11.49
N ALA A 270 -11.11 12.06 -10.59
CA ALA A 270 -12.41 11.61 -10.09
C ALA A 270 -13.33 12.82 -9.93
N HIS A 271 -14.55 12.69 -10.42
CA HIS A 271 -15.58 13.70 -10.30
C HIS A 271 -16.88 13.05 -9.83
N SER A 272 -17.41 13.54 -8.72
CA SER A 272 -18.47 12.88 -7.98
C SER A 272 -19.39 13.90 -7.32
N THR A 273 -20.67 13.58 -7.23
CA THR A 273 -21.63 14.37 -6.44
C THR A 273 -22.15 13.50 -5.32
N HIS A 274 -22.04 13.98 -4.09
CA HIS A 274 -22.54 13.28 -2.92
C HIS A 274 -23.55 14.13 -2.15
N LEU A 275 -24.18 13.49 -1.19
CA LEU A 275 -25.20 14.09 -0.35
C LEU A 275 -24.79 13.97 1.12
N PHE A 276 -24.99 15.06 1.85
CA PHE A 276 -25.04 15.02 3.31
C PHE A 276 -26.39 15.55 3.78
N MET A 277 -26.86 15.06 4.92
CA MET A 277 -28.03 15.62 5.57
C MET A 277 -27.60 16.55 6.68
N ALA A 278 -28.21 17.74 6.70
CA ALA A 278 -28.13 18.70 7.79
C ALA A 278 -29.53 19.19 8.12
N ASP A 279 -29.91 19.13 9.40
CA ASP A 279 -31.23 19.57 9.87
C ASP A 279 -32.42 18.97 9.09
N GLY A 280 -32.29 17.71 8.67
CA GLY A 280 -33.32 17.00 7.88
C GLY A 280 -33.36 17.34 6.39
N VAL A 281 -32.46 18.20 5.91
CA VAL A 281 -32.34 18.57 4.50
C VAL A 281 -31.14 17.88 3.88
N SER A 282 -31.35 17.18 2.76
CA SER A 282 -30.27 16.62 1.94
C SER A 282 -29.67 17.70 1.05
N ILE A 283 -28.38 17.95 1.21
CA ILE A 283 -27.65 18.99 0.49
C ILE A 283 -26.57 18.33 -0.37
N PRO A 284 -26.55 18.60 -1.69
CA PRO A 284 -25.50 18.11 -2.55
C PRO A 284 -24.22 18.95 -2.43
N TYR A 285 -23.09 18.25 -2.51
CA TYR A 285 -21.81 18.85 -2.84
C TYR A 285 -21.13 18.01 -3.92
N THR A 286 -20.32 18.67 -4.75
CA THR A 286 -19.57 18.03 -5.83
C THR A 286 -18.11 18.07 -5.50
N TRP A 287 -17.43 16.95 -5.70
CA TRP A 287 -15.99 16.83 -5.54
C TRP A 287 -15.34 16.64 -6.90
N ASN A 288 -14.21 17.31 -7.06
CA ASN A 288 -13.35 17.18 -8.21
C ASN A 288 -11.92 16.95 -7.72
N HIS A 289 -11.38 15.79 -8.06
CA HIS A 289 -10.08 15.33 -7.66
C HIS A 289 -9.14 15.23 -8.85
N THR A 290 -7.92 15.70 -8.68
CA THR A 290 -6.79 15.41 -9.56
C THR A 290 -5.67 14.81 -8.72
N ILE A 291 -5.26 13.58 -9.05
CA ILE A 291 -4.20 12.86 -8.34
C ILE A 291 -3.02 12.70 -9.28
N THR A 292 -1.83 12.99 -8.77
CA THR A 292 -0.55 12.85 -9.48
C THR A 292 0.41 12.00 -8.67
N TYR A 293 1.09 11.07 -9.32
CA TYR A 293 2.09 10.17 -8.75
C TYR A 293 3.21 9.89 -9.78
N ASP A 294 4.26 9.21 -9.34
CA ASP A 294 5.39 8.87 -10.22
C ASP A 294 4.93 8.00 -11.40
N SER A 295 5.12 8.52 -12.62
CA SER A 295 4.76 7.84 -13.86
C SER A 295 5.46 6.49 -14.07
N SER A 296 6.59 6.22 -13.39
CA SER A 296 7.28 4.93 -13.50
C SER A 296 6.63 3.81 -12.67
N LYS A 297 5.73 4.14 -11.73
CA LYS A 297 5.01 3.15 -10.90
C LYS A 297 3.94 2.36 -11.67
N GLY A 298 3.70 2.72 -12.94
CA GLY A 298 2.76 2.04 -13.83
C GLY A 298 1.41 2.74 -13.90
N ARG A 299 0.36 1.97 -14.20
CA ARG A 299 -1.03 2.45 -14.32
C ARG A 299 -1.94 1.57 -13.46
N MET A 300 -3.15 2.05 -13.19
CA MET A 300 -4.19 1.16 -12.69
C MET A 300 -4.39 -0.02 -13.66
N PRO A 301 -4.68 -1.23 -13.16
CA PRO A 301 -4.96 -2.41 -13.99
C PRO A 301 -6.24 -2.24 -14.82
N PHE A 302 -7.13 -1.34 -14.39
CA PHE A 302 -8.34 -0.96 -15.10
C PHE A 302 -8.36 0.55 -15.34
N LEU A 303 -8.89 0.97 -16.50
CA LEU A 303 -9.07 2.39 -16.83
C LEU A 303 -9.88 3.12 -15.75
N VAL A 304 -10.88 2.42 -15.19
CA VAL A 304 -11.73 2.91 -14.11
C VAL A 304 -11.71 1.92 -12.95
N GLN A 305 -11.51 2.44 -11.74
CA GLN A 305 -11.71 1.69 -10.50
C GLN A 305 -12.69 2.43 -9.61
N THR A 306 -13.63 1.69 -9.05
CA THR A 306 -14.69 2.26 -8.19
C THR A 306 -14.30 2.04 -6.74
N LEU A 307 -14.15 3.15 -6.01
CA LEU A 307 -14.05 3.15 -4.57
C LEU A 307 -15.45 3.11 -3.98
N GLN A 308 -15.69 2.24 -3.02
CA GLN A 308 -16.90 2.23 -2.21
C GLN A 308 -16.58 2.70 -0.79
N ALA A 309 -17.26 3.75 -0.33
CA ALA A 309 -17.17 4.27 1.03
C ALA A 309 -18.51 4.08 1.74
N ALA A 310 -18.51 3.35 2.84
CA ALA A 310 -19.72 2.94 3.54
C ALA A 310 -19.62 3.09 5.07
N SER A 311 -20.76 3.01 5.76
CA SER A 311 -20.85 3.13 7.22
C SER A 311 -20.16 4.39 7.76
N ILE A 312 -20.37 5.51 7.07
CA ILE A 312 -19.67 6.76 7.35
C ILE A 312 -20.26 7.43 8.59
N THR A 313 -19.45 7.65 9.61
CA THR A 313 -19.84 8.43 10.78
C THR A 313 -18.86 9.56 11.05
N THR A 314 -19.38 10.65 11.60
CA THR A 314 -18.61 11.83 12.00
C THR A 314 -19.12 12.38 13.31
N GLU A 315 -18.21 12.79 14.18
CA GLU A 315 -18.52 13.41 15.45
C GLU A 315 -17.53 14.54 15.72
N TYR A 316 -18.02 15.64 16.30
CA TYR A 316 -17.16 16.75 16.74
C TYR A 316 -17.38 17.00 18.23
N ASN A 317 -16.30 16.92 19.00
CA ASN A 317 -16.28 17.24 20.42
C ASN A 317 -15.68 18.65 20.62
N PRO A 318 -16.50 19.67 20.94
CA PRO A 318 -16.02 21.04 21.11
C PRO A 318 -15.20 21.26 22.39
N LEU A 319 -15.29 20.37 23.39
CA LEU A 319 -14.52 20.49 24.63
C LEU A 319 -13.07 20.05 24.42
N GLU A 320 -12.89 18.97 23.67
CA GLU A 320 -11.57 18.46 23.30
C GLU A 320 -10.99 19.10 22.03
N GLU A 321 -11.82 19.81 21.25
CA GLU A 321 -11.44 20.32 19.92
C GLU A 321 -11.01 19.19 18.98
N THR A 322 -11.79 18.09 19.03
CA THR A 322 -11.50 16.86 18.29
C THR A 322 -12.65 16.48 17.38
N MET A 323 -12.29 16.08 16.15
CA MET A 323 -13.21 15.55 15.16
C MET A 323 -12.85 14.10 14.89
N ALA A 324 -13.84 13.20 15.00
CA ALA A 324 -13.67 11.78 14.76
C ALA A 324 -14.45 11.35 13.51
N PHE A 325 -13.85 10.45 12.74
CA PHE A 325 -14.47 9.83 11.58
C PHE A 325 -14.31 8.32 11.63
N LYS A 326 -15.32 7.60 11.16
CA LYS A 326 -15.25 6.17 10.87
C LYS A 326 -15.80 5.92 9.48
N ILE A 327 -15.09 5.13 8.69
CA ILE A 327 -15.43 4.82 7.28
C ILE A 327 -15.05 3.38 7.02
N GLN A 328 -15.84 2.66 6.23
CA GLN A 328 -15.44 1.41 5.61
C GLN A 328 -15.14 1.65 4.13
N ALA A 329 -14.01 1.12 3.65
CA ALA A 329 -13.59 1.32 2.27
C ALA A 329 -13.15 0.02 1.58
N SER A 330 -13.57 -0.14 0.33
CA SER A 330 -13.09 -1.14 -0.61
C SER A 330 -12.93 -0.53 -2.00
N ILE A 331 -12.09 -1.15 -2.83
CA ILE A 331 -11.87 -0.75 -4.21
C ILE A 331 -12.03 -1.95 -5.13
N THR A 332 -12.80 -1.76 -6.19
CA THR A 332 -13.16 -2.79 -7.16
C THR A 332 -12.91 -2.27 -8.58
N ARG A 333 -12.96 -3.18 -9.56
CA ARG A 333 -13.00 -2.80 -10.97
C ARG A 333 -14.24 -1.95 -11.24
N GLY A 334 -14.06 -0.77 -11.83
CA GLY A 334 -15.15 0.08 -12.25
C GLY A 334 -15.78 -0.39 -13.56
N ILE A 335 -17.08 -0.14 -13.71
CA ILE A 335 -17.83 -0.43 -14.93
C ILE A 335 -18.06 0.88 -15.65
N VAL A 336 -17.63 0.97 -16.92
CA VAL A 336 -17.99 2.08 -17.79
C VAL A 336 -19.45 1.92 -18.21
N LEU A 337 -20.38 2.51 -17.46
CA LEU A 337 -21.81 2.48 -17.80
C LEU A 337 -22.11 3.50 -18.89
N GLY A 338 -22.23 3.05 -20.15
CA GLY A 338 -22.81 3.83 -21.23
C GLY A 338 -24.33 3.90 -21.10
N LEU A 339 -24.87 5.08 -20.79
CA LEU A 339 -26.31 5.35 -20.86
C LEU A 339 -26.67 6.19 -22.09
N SER A 340 -27.75 5.79 -22.76
CA SER A 340 -28.26 6.39 -23.98
C SER A 340 -29.01 7.71 -23.74
N ARG A 341 -28.64 8.74 -24.53
CA ARG A 341 -29.47 9.82 -25.10
C ARG A 341 -30.76 10.22 -24.34
N ASN A 342 -30.62 10.89 -23.20
CA ASN A 342 -31.39 12.10 -22.81
C ASN A 342 -31.16 12.53 -21.35
N GLN A 343 -29.92 12.87 -20.98
CA GLN A 343 -29.66 13.86 -19.93
C GLN A 343 -28.16 14.21 -19.92
N THR A 344 -27.90 15.50 -19.93
CA THR A 344 -26.57 16.13 -19.98
C THR A 344 -25.72 15.77 -18.77
N VAL A 345 -24.77 14.85 -18.98
CA VAL A 345 -23.52 14.72 -18.22
C VAL A 345 -22.43 14.54 -19.28
N LEU A 346 -21.36 15.34 -19.20
CA LEU A 346 -20.24 15.27 -20.13
C LEU A 346 -19.55 13.90 -20.02
N VAL A 347 -19.81 13.05 -21.02
CA VAL A 347 -19.02 11.85 -21.28
C VAL A 347 -17.85 12.28 -22.16
N LEU A 348 -16.62 12.24 -21.63
CA LEU A 348 -15.44 12.16 -22.48
C LEU A 348 -15.44 10.78 -23.12
N LEU A 349 -16.13 10.66 -24.25
CA LEU A 349 -15.83 9.66 -25.26
C LEU A 349 -14.43 9.99 -25.78
N SER A 350 -13.37 9.47 -25.17
CA SER A 350 -12.25 9.07 -26.01
C SER A 350 -12.68 7.74 -26.61
N ALA A 351 -13.05 7.77 -27.90
CA ALA A 351 -12.92 6.57 -28.71
C ALA A 351 -11.53 5.99 -28.39
N ASP A 352 -11.49 4.70 -28.12
CA ASP A 352 -10.23 3.99 -27.97
C ASP A 352 -9.31 4.40 -29.13
N ILE A 353 -8.14 4.95 -28.81
CA ILE A 353 -7.19 5.34 -29.83
C ILE A 353 -6.59 4.03 -30.30
N ASP A 354 -6.86 3.63 -31.54
CA ASP A 354 -6.18 2.47 -32.10
C ASP A 354 -4.71 2.85 -32.35
N GLU A 355 -3.86 2.64 -31.35
CA GLU A 355 -2.43 2.93 -31.47
C GLU A 355 -1.75 2.05 -32.53
N CYS A 356 -2.42 0.99 -33.01
CA CYS A 356 -1.97 0.17 -34.14
C CYS A 356 -2.31 0.77 -35.52
N GLU A 357 -3.14 1.82 -35.62
CA GLU A 357 -3.39 2.52 -36.88
C GLU A 357 -2.23 3.44 -37.30
N SER A 358 -1.46 3.96 -36.33
CA SER A 358 -0.28 4.79 -36.62
C SER A 358 0.95 3.91 -36.85
N ARG A 359 1.65 4.06 -37.99
CA ARG A 359 2.85 3.28 -38.33
C ARG A 359 4.11 3.77 -37.59
N ASP A 360 4.11 3.76 -36.26
CA ASP A 360 5.30 4.09 -35.46
C ASP A 360 5.69 3.02 -34.43
N THR A 361 7.00 2.81 -34.26
CA THR A 361 7.77 1.85 -33.41
C THR A 361 7.33 0.38 -33.29
N CYS A 362 6.04 0.03 -33.40
CA CYS A 362 5.51 -1.32 -33.28
C CYS A 362 5.30 -1.98 -34.66
N GLN A 363 6.39 -2.39 -35.31
CA GLN A 363 6.35 -2.81 -36.72
C GLN A 363 5.96 -4.28 -36.98
N HIS A 364 5.73 -5.11 -35.95
CA HIS A 364 5.61 -6.57 -36.15
C HIS A 364 4.30 -7.20 -35.68
N GLU A 365 3.95 -7.15 -34.39
CA GLU A 365 2.67 -7.67 -33.90
C GLU A 365 2.10 -6.65 -32.91
N CYS A 366 1.06 -5.94 -33.33
CA CYS A 366 0.33 -4.95 -32.52
C CYS A 366 -1.09 -5.47 -32.27
N ARG A 367 -1.51 -5.54 -31.01
CA ARG A 367 -2.89 -5.85 -30.63
C ARG A 367 -3.47 -4.66 -29.88
N ASN A 368 -4.42 -3.98 -30.51
CA ASN A 368 -5.18 -2.94 -29.87
C ASN A 368 -6.20 -3.55 -28.90
N ASN A 369 -6.20 -3.08 -27.67
CA ASN A 369 -7.16 -3.44 -26.62
C ASN A 369 -7.82 -2.15 -26.14
N LEU A 370 -9.08 -2.24 -25.67
CA LEU A 370 -9.77 -1.05 -25.18
C LEU A 370 -8.99 -0.39 -24.01
N GLY A 371 -8.39 0.78 -24.25
CA GLY A 371 -7.57 1.57 -23.33
C GLY A 371 -6.07 1.22 -23.31
N SER A 372 -5.57 0.34 -24.18
CA SER A 372 -4.14 -0.03 -24.26
C SER A 372 -3.78 -0.79 -25.54
N PHE A 373 -2.51 -0.82 -25.92
CA PHE A 373 -2.03 -1.71 -26.99
C PHE A 373 -0.90 -2.61 -26.49
N GLN A 374 -0.81 -3.81 -27.06
CA GLN A 374 0.29 -4.74 -26.83
C GLN A 374 1.15 -4.85 -28.08
N CYS A 375 2.46 -4.78 -27.90
CA CYS A 375 3.44 -4.97 -28.95
C CYS A 375 4.32 -6.19 -28.68
N ALA A 376 4.51 -7.03 -29.68
CA ALA A 376 5.49 -8.11 -29.66
C ALA A 376 6.50 -7.95 -30.80
N CYS A 377 7.77 -8.15 -30.46
CA CYS A 377 8.86 -8.28 -31.43
C CYS A 377 9.16 -9.76 -31.68
N PRO A 378 9.47 -10.16 -32.93
CA PRO A 378 10.04 -11.46 -33.20
C PRO A 378 11.34 -11.66 -32.43
N THR A 379 11.69 -12.93 -32.20
CA THR A 379 12.90 -13.33 -31.49
C THR A 379 14.13 -12.66 -32.14
N GLY A 380 14.86 -11.86 -31.35
CA GLY A 380 16.07 -11.14 -31.81
C GLY A 380 15.91 -9.62 -31.97
N TYR A 381 14.70 -9.07 -31.85
CA TYR A 381 14.44 -7.64 -31.85
C TYR A 381 13.99 -7.14 -30.47
N ARG A 382 14.28 -5.88 -30.15
CA ARG A 382 13.81 -5.19 -28.94
C ARG A 382 12.97 -3.98 -29.37
N LEU A 383 11.91 -3.72 -28.60
CA LEU A 383 11.03 -2.56 -28.73
C LEU A 383 11.79 -1.24 -28.59
#